data_AF-A0A8S3EL66-F1
#
_entry.id   AF-A0A8S3EL66-F1
#
_cell.length_a   1.000
_cell.length_b   1.000
_cell.length_c   1.000
_cell.angle_alpha   90.00
_cell.angle_beta   90.00
_cell.angle_gamma   90.00
#
_symmetry.space_group_name_H-M   'P 1'
#
loop_
_entity.id
_entity.type
_entity.pdbx_description
1 polymer ?
#
loop_
_entity_poly.entity_id
_entity_poly.type
_entity_poly.pdbx_seq_one_letter_code
_entity_poly.pdbx_strand_id
1 'polypeptide(L)'
;QDLISHIQESKKLNTEYQAYFHKTKGKLQESANERQWNFSENYIFGKFDTFCKRLDRIVDVLNTIESLSGLQNIRVEGLEPIVLKYRSVVDAIKKKSYDLLDHRKPDFDNDYNEFKSQIEYIQSQLQLFIDSWFRKSYTVEQSLLFLNKFQDLEGVKIDFGDKFSKLLQNFSKELDSVRKIYEKNKEDPPLSR
;
A
#
# COMPACT_ATOMS: atom_id res chain seq x y z
N GLN A 1 6.17 16.78 14.87
CA GLN A 1 5.13 17.34 13.99
C GLN A 1 5.24 16.58 12.67
N ASP A 2 4.20 15.85 12.30
CA ASP A 2 4.24 14.80 11.26
C ASP A 2 4.53 15.39 9.85
N LEU A 3 5.38 14.73 9.06
CA LEU A 3 5.74 15.15 7.70
C LEU A 3 4.51 15.16 6.79
N ILE A 4 3.62 14.18 6.94
CA ILE A 4 2.37 14.09 6.16
C ILE A 4 1.48 15.29 6.47
N SER A 5 1.39 15.72 7.73
CA SER A 5 0.63 16.91 8.13
C SER A 5 1.12 18.17 7.40
N HIS A 6 2.44 18.40 7.35
CA HIS A 6 3.00 19.57 6.67
C HIS A 6 2.74 19.55 5.16
N ILE A 7 2.77 18.36 4.54
CA ILE A 7 2.43 18.19 3.14
C ILE A 7 0.95 18.56 2.90
N GLN A 8 0.05 18.08 3.76
CA GLN A 8 -1.37 18.40 3.68
C GLN A 8 -1.63 19.90 3.88
N GLU A 9 -0.95 20.54 4.83
CA GLU A 9 -1.03 21.99 5.06
C GLU A 9 -0.53 22.79 3.85
N SER A 10 0.58 22.36 3.24
CA SER A 10 1.13 23.00 2.03
C SER A 10 0.17 22.93 0.85
N LYS A 11 -0.49 21.77 0.67
CA LYS A 11 -1.53 21.60 -0.35
C LYS A 11 -2.75 22.46 -0.06
N LYS A 12 -3.20 22.50 1.21
CA LYS A 12 -4.32 23.35 1.65
C LYS A 12 -4.01 24.82 1.39
N LEU A 13 -2.79 25.27 1.65
CA LEU A 13 -2.37 26.63 1.35
C LEU A 13 -2.53 26.97 -0.14
N ASN A 14 -2.13 26.07 -1.06
CA ASN A 14 -2.34 26.28 -2.49
C ASN A 14 -3.84 26.37 -2.84
N THR A 15 -4.67 25.48 -2.29
CA THR A 15 -6.12 25.48 -2.51
C THR A 15 -6.77 26.79 -2.03
N GLU A 16 -6.46 27.22 -0.80
CA GLU A 16 -6.97 28.48 -0.25
C GLU A 16 -6.48 29.68 -1.05
N TYR A 17 -5.20 29.71 -1.44
CA TYR A 17 -4.63 30.78 -2.25
C TYR A 17 -5.38 30.95 -3.59
N GLN A 18 -5.65 29.84 -4.29
CA GLN A 18 -6.45 29.85 -5.51
C GLN A 18 -7.88 30.31 -5.26
N ALA A 19 -8.53 29.79 -4.21
CA ALA A 19 -9.90 30.18 -3.85
C ALA A 19 -10.02 31.69 -3.57
N TYR A 20 -9.09 32.27 -2.81
CA TYR A 20 -9.06 33.70 -2.53
C TYR A 20 -8.75 34.54 -3.78
N PHE A 21 -7.87 34.08 -4.67
CA PHE A 21 -7.62 34.74 -5.95
C PHE A 21 -8.89 34.79 -6.80
N HIS A 22 -9.57 33.66 -6.98
CA HIS A 22 -10.81 33.60 -7.78
C HIS A 22 -11.93 34.45 -7.17
N LYS A 23 -12.08 34.42 -5.84
CA LYS A 23 -13.04 35.27 -5.12
C LYS A 23 -12.75 36.75 -5.36
N THR A 24 -11.49 37.16 -5.33
CA THR A 24 -11.10 38.57 -5.55
C THR A 24 -11.29 38.97 -7.00
N LYS A 25 -10.89 38.12 -7.95
CA LYS A 25 -11.11 38.31 -9.39
C LYS A 25 -12.59 38.46 -9.74
N GLY A 26 -13.46 37.64 -9.14
CA GLY A 26 -14.92 37.74 -9.31
C GLY A 26 -15.49 39.08 -8.85
N LYS A 27 -15.08 39.58 -7.67
CA LYS A 27 -15.49 40.90 -7.18
C LYS A 27 -15.04 42.04 -8.11
N LEU A 28 -13.84 41.96 -8.67
CA LEU A 28 -13.36 42.98 -9.61
C LEU A 28 -14.20 43.02 -10.89
N GLN A 29 -14.71 41.87 -11.34
CA GLN A 29 -15.56 41.80 -12.53
C GLN A 29 -16.93 42.46 -12.34
N GLU A 30 -17.41 42.58 -11.10
CA GLU A 30 -18.65 43.29 -10.75
C GLU A 30 -18.48 44.83 -10.84
N SER A 31 -17.23 45.33 -10.73
CA SER A 31 -16.88 46.74 -10.77
C SER A 31 -16.19 47.13 -12.08
N ALA A 32 -16.96 47.60 -13.07
CA ALA A 32 -16.43 47.98 -14.39
C ALA A 32 -15.38 49.11 -14.37
N ASN A 33 -15.36 49.94 -13.32
CA ASN A 33 -14.40 51.03 -13.14
C ASN A 33 -13.05 50.58 -12.54
N GLU A 34 -12.95 49.35 -12.04
CA GLU A 34 -11.72 48.83 -11.44
C GLU A 34 -10.87 48.06 -12.45
N ARG A 35 -9.54 48.06 -12.24
CA ARG A 35 -8.60 47.36 -13.11
C ARG A 35 -8.80 45.86 -13.00
N GLN A 36 -9.19 45.25 -14.11
CA GLN A 36 -9.43 43.80 -14.20
C GLN A 36 -8.14 42.99 -14.11
N TRP A 37 -8.22 41.84 -13.44
CA TRP A 37 -7.12 40.87 -13.34
C TRP A 37 -7.07 39.98 -14.58
N ASN A 38 -6.27 40.39 -15.57
CA ASN A 38 -5.99 39.63 -16.79
C ASN A 38 -4.65 38.88 -16.69
N PHE A 39 -4.46 38.15 -15.60
CA PHE A 39 -3.26 37.34 -15.38
C PHE A 39 -3.47 35.91 -15.87
N SER A 40 -2.41 35.28 -16.36
CA SER A 40 -2.42 33.84 -16.63
C SER A 40 -2.42 33.09 -15.30
N GLU A 41 -3.44 32.28 -15.05
CA GLU A 41 -3.52 31.45 -13.83
C GLU A 41 -2.40 30.42 -13.77
N ASN A 42 -1.96 29.89 -14.92
CA ASN A 42 -0.79 29.02 -14.97
C ASN A 42 0.50 29.72 -14.54
N TYR A 43 0.64 31.01 -14.82
CA TYR A 43 1.78 31.80 -14.34
C TYR A 43 1.76 31.98 -12.81
N ILE A 44 0.57 32.13 -12.22
CA ILE A 44 0.38 32.34 -10.79
C ILE A 44 0.50 31.02 -10.01
N PHE A 45 -0.21 29.99 -10.45
CA PHE A 45 -0.40 28.74 -9.71
C PHE A 45 0.44 27.58 -10.22
N GLY A 46 0.85 27.57 -11.48
CA GLY A 46 1.41 26.38 -12.12
C GLY A 46 2.64 25.80 -11.42
N LYS A 47 3.50 26.64 -10.83
CA LYS A 47 4.63 26.19 -10.01
C LYS A 47 4.16 25.50 -8.73
N PHE A 48 3.19 26.10 -8.04
CA PHE A 48 2.64 25.56 -6.79
C PHE A 48 1.85 24.27 -7.04
N ASP A 49 1.10 24.20 -8.14
CA ASP A 49 0.40 22.98 -8.56
C ASP A 49 1.37 21.84 -8.88
N THR A 50 2.46 22.15 -9.59
CA THR A 50 3.50 21.16 -9.90
C THR A 50 4.19 20.67 -8.62
N PHE A 51 4.45 21.58 -7.68
CA PHE A 51 4.97 21.22 -6.36
C PHE A 51 3.98 20.32 -5.58
N CYS A 52 2.69 20.66 -5.54
CA CYS A 52 1.68 19.82 -4.88
C CYS A 52 1.60 18.41 -5.48
N LYS A 53 1.68 18.28 -6.81
CA LYS A 53 1.75 16.97 -7.50
C LYS A 53 3.01 16.18 -7.10
N ARG A 54 4.14 16.86 -6.91
CA ARG A 54 5.36 16.23 -6.40
C ARG A 54 5.17 15.72 -4.98
N LEU A 55 4.53 16.50 -4.11
CA LEU A 55 4.22 16.08 -2.74
C LEU A 55 3.30 14.84 -2.70
N ASP A 56 2.31 14.74 -3.60
CA ASP A 56 1.44 13.57 -3.69
C ASP A 56 2.22 12.28 -3.96
N ARG A 57 3.20 12.33 -4.85
CA ARG A 57 4.07 11.19 -5.15
C ARG A 57 4.98 10.82 -3.97
N ILE A 58 5.48 11.82 -3.24
CA ILE A 58 6.28 11.57 -2.02
C ILE A 58 5.42 10.88 -0.96
N VAL A 59 4.19 11.35 -0.74
CA VAL A 59 3.25 10.71 0.19
C VAL A 59 2.94 9.28 -0.24
N ASP A 60 2.72 9.02 -1.53
CA ASP A 60 2.49 7.66 -2.03
C ASP A 60 3.69 6.74 -1.74
N VAL A 61 4.92 7.21 -1.94
CA VAL A 61 6.14 6.45 -1.58
C VAL A 61 6.18 6.15 -0.08
N LEU A 62 5.95 7.15 0.77
CA LEU A 62 5.99 6.99 2.23
C LEU A 62 4.93 5.98 2.70
N ASN A 63 3.69 6.14 2.27
CA ASN A 63 2.59 5.23 2.60
C ASN A 63 2.84 3.81 2.08
N THR A 64 3.45 3.66 0.90
CA THR A 64 3.82 2.36 0.34
C THR A 64 4.90 1.68 1.19
N ILE A 65 5.92 2.42 1.64
CA ILE A 65 6.98 1.88 2.52
C ILE A 65 6.40 1.48 3.89
N GLU A 66 5.52 2.31 4.46
CA GLU A 66 4.88 2.02 5.74
C GLU A 66 4.00 0.77 5.66
N SER A 67 3.13 0.70 4.64
CA SER A 67 2.20 -0.42 4.44
C SER A 67 2.87 -1.77 4.11
N LEU A 68 4.11 -1.73 3.60
CA LEU A 68 4.94 -2.93 3.36
C LEU A 68 6.01 -3.14 4.44
N SER A 69 6.07 -2.30 5.47
CA SER A 69 7.10 -2.38 6.52
C SER A 69 7.04 -3.69 7.30
N GLY A 70 5.86 -4.31 7.42
CA GLY A 70 5.66 -5.60 8.06
C GLY A 70 6.32 -6.77 7.33
N LEU A 71 6.60 -6.64 6.02
CA LEU A 71 7.12 -7.74 5.19
C LEU A 71 8.44 -8.30 5.72
N GLN A 72 9.29 -7.45 6.29
CA GLN A 72 10.58 -7.85 6.87
C GLN A 72 10.47 -8.63 8.18
N ASN A 73 9.31 -8.60 8.84
CA ASN A 73 9.06 -9.30 10.11
C ASN A 73 8.49 -10.71 9.88
N ILE A 74 8.05 -11.02 8.65
CA ILE A 74 7.44 -12.30 8.32
C ILE A 74 8.52 -13.37 8.24
N ARG A 75 8.40 -14.37 9.12
CA ARG A 75 9.28 -15.55 9.14
C ARG A 75 8.62 -16.72 8.45
N VAL A 76 8.91 -16.87 7.16
CA VAL A 76 8.48 -18.00 6.33
C VAL A 76 9.62 -18.37 5.40
N GLU A 77 9.99 -19.65 5.38
CA GLU A 77 11.00 -20.19 4.48
C GLU A 77 10.65 -19.92 3.01
N GLY A 78 11.61 -19.39 2.25
CA GLY A 78 11.47 -19.08 0.83
C GLY A 78 10.96 -17.66 0.55
N LEU A 79 10.62 -16.88 1.59
CA LEU A 79 10.22 -15.48 1.44
C LEU A 79 11.41 -14.52 1.36
N GLU A 80 12.60 -14.97 1.78
CA GLU A 80 13.82 -14.16 1.88
C GLU A 80 14.18 -13.40 0.58
N PRO A 81 14.08 -14.00 -0.63
CA PRO A 81 14.38 -13.28 -1.87
C PRO A 81 13.46 -12.07 -2.10
N ILE A 82 12.17 -12.19 -1.74
CA ILE A 82 11.18 -11.12 -1.89
C ILE A 82 11.49 -9.99 -0.89
N VAL A 83 11.81 -10.35 0.36
CA VAL A 83 12.20 -9.38 1.40
C VAL A 83 13.49 -8.63 1.02
N LEU A 84 14.49 -9.34 0.48
CA LEU A 84 15.74 -8.72 0.02
C LEU A 84 15.51 -7.75 -1.14
N LYS A 85 14.65 -8.13 -2.10
CA LYS A 85 14.26 -7.26 -3.21
C LYS A 85 13.56 -6.00 -2.71
N TYR A 86 12.60 -6.14 -1.78
CA TYR A 86 11.92 -5.01 -1.15
C TYR A 86 12.90 -4.05 -0.46
N ARG A 87 13.82 -4.58 0.37
CA ARG A 87 14.85 -3.77 1.02
C ARG A 87 15.71 -3.01 0.02
N SER A 88 16.13 -3.66 -1.08
CA SER A 88 16.91 -3.01 -2.12
C SER A 88 16.16 -1.86 -2.81
N VAL A 89 14.85 -2.01 -3.03
CA VAL A 89 14.00 -0.95 -3.64
C VAL A 89 13.86 0.23 -2.69
N VAL A 90 13.58 -0.04 -1.41
CA VAL A 90 13.49 1.00 -0.37
C VAL A 90 14.82 1.73 -0.18
N ASP A 91 15.93 1.00 -0.16
CA ASP A 91 17.26 1.59 -0.05
C ASP A 91 17.61 2.46 -1.27
N ALA A 92 17.21 2.04 -2.47
CA ALA A 92 17.47 2.78 -3.70
C ALA A 92 16.82 4.17 -3.66
N ILE A 93 15.58 4.27 -3.20
CA ILE A 93 14.87 5.56 -3.10
C ILE A 93 15.35 6.41 -1.92
N LYS A 94 15.73 5.79 -0.79
CA LYS A 94 16.26 6.50 0.39
C LYS A 94 17.66 7.08 0.19
N LYS A 95 18.48 6.47 -0.66
CA LYS A 95 19.89 6.87 -0.91
C LYS A 95 20.02 7.91 -2.03
N LYS A 96 18.91 8.42 -2.58
CA LYS A 96 18.96 9.46 -3.62
C LYS A 96 19.55 10.74 -3.05
N SER A 97 20.49 11.34 -3.77
CA SER A 97 21.29 12.49 -3.33
C SER A 97 20.74 13.84 -3.80
N TYR A 98 19.72 13.85 -4.66
CA TYR A 98 19.07 15.06 -5.14
C TYR A 98 17.94 15.49 -4.21
N ASP A 99 17.55 16.77 -4.31
CA ASP A 99 16.39 17.29 -3.59
C ASP A 99 15.09 16.73 -4.17
N LEU A 100 14.42 15.88 -3.38
CA LEU A 100 13.13 15.26 -3.74
C LEU A 100 12.02 16.31 -3.96
N LEU A 101 12.13 17.46 -3.30
CA LEU A 101 11.15 18.55 -3.34
C LEU A 101 11.35 19.47 -4.55
N ASP A 102 12.48 19.41 -5.27
CA ASP A 102 12.69 20.21 -6.47
C ASP A 102 11.83 19.66 -7.62
N HIS A 103 10.63 20.24 -7.75
CA HIS A 103 9.62 19.89 -8.75
C HIS A 103 10.06 20.22 -10.19
N ARG A 104 11.20 20.88 -10.40
CA ARG A 104 11.75 21.21 -11.73
C ARG A 104 12.64 20.09 -12.27
N LYS A 105 13.08 19.18 -11.41
CA LYS A 105 13.97 18.07 -11.77
C LYS A 105 13.16 16.80 -12.06
N PRO A 106 13.34 16.19 -13.25
CA PRO A 106 12.59 14.98 -13.63
C PRO A 106 13.12 13.72 -12.93
N ASP A 107 14.30 13.78 -12.29
CA ASP A 107 15.00 12.63 -11.69
C ASP A 107 14.10 11.84 -10.72
N PHE A 108 13.40 12.55 -9.82
CA PHE A 108 12.46 11.93 -8.90
C PHE A 108 11.29 11.25 -9.61
N ASP A 109 10.77 11.83 -10.70
CA ASP A 109 9.59 11.28 -11.36
C ASP A 109 9.93 9.96 -12.05
N ASN A 110 11.14 9.85 -12.61
CA ASN A 110 11.67 8.60 -13.14
C ASN A 110 11.86 7.56 -12.03
N ASP A 111 12.48 7.96 -10.92
CA ASP A 111 12.72 7.07 -9.78
C ASP A 111 11.42 6.64 -9.08
N TYR A 112 10.41 7.50 -9.03
CA TYR A 112 9.07 7.20 -8.54
C TYR A 112 8.39 6.16 -9.41
N ASN A 113 8.43 6.31 -10.73
CA ASN A 113 7.83 5.33 -11.64
C ASN A 113 8.53 3.97 -11.56
N GLU A 114 9.87 3.96 -11.47
CA GLU A 114 10.64 2.74 -11.25
C GLU A 114 10.29 2.10 -9.90
N PHE A 115 10.19 2.89 -8.84
CA PHE A 115 9.74 2.41 -7.53
C PHE A 115 8.36 1.72 -7.63
N LYS A 116 7.37 2.34 -8.27
CA LYS A 116 6.03 1.74 -8.46
C LYS A 116 6.11 0.41 -9.20
N SER A 117 6.83 0.35 -10.31
CA SER A 117 7.04 -0.87 -11.10
C SER A 117 7.66 -1.99 -10.26
N GLN A 118 8.69 -1.67 -9.46
CA GLN A 118 9.34 -2.65 -8.60
C GLN A 118 8.43 -3.11 -7.45
N ILE A 119 7.59 -2.24 -6.89
CA ILE A 119 6.59 -2.60 -5.88
C ILE A 119 5.53 -3.53 -6.47
N GLU A 120 5.01 -3.24 -7.67
CA GLU A 120 4.04 -4.11 -8.37
C GLU A 120 4.63 -5.51 -8.65
N TYR A 121 5.91 -5.55 -9.04
CA TYR A 121 6.64 -6.81 -9.19
C TYR A 121 6.72 -7.59 -7.86
N ILE A 122 7.08 -6.92 -6.76
CA ILE A 122 7.14 -7.54 -5.42
C ILE A 122 5.76 -8.09 -5.00
N GLN A 123 4.68 -7.34 -5.21
CA GLN A 123 3.32 -7.78 -4.92
C GLN A 123 2.95 -9.04 -5.73
N SER A 124 3.32 -9.07 -7.00
CA SER A 124 3.10 -10.24 -7.87
C SER A 124 3.88 -11.46 -7.40
N GLN A 125 5.15 -11.30 -7.01
CA GLN A 125 5.96 -12.39 -6.46
C GLN A 125 5.39 -12.90 -5.13
N LEU A 126 4.89 -12.00 -4.29
CA LEU A 126 4.27 -12.35 -3.01
C LEU A 126 2.97 -13.16 -3.21
N GLN A 127 2.14 -12.76 -4.19
CA GLN A 127 0.95 -13.52 -4.55
C GLN A 127 1.31 -14.94 -5.03
N LEU A 128 2.28 -15.06 -5.94
CA LEU A 128 2.75 -16.36 -6.43
C LEU A 128 3.31 -17.24 -5.31
N PHE A 129 4.06 -16.64 -4.38
CA PHE A 129 4.58 -17.33 -3.21
C PHE A 129 3.45 -17.92 -2.35
N ILE A 130 2.45 -17.10 -2.02
CA ILE A 130 1.27 -17.52 -1.24
C ILE A 130 0.50 -18.62 -1.98
N ASP A 131 0.26 -18.45 -3.28
CA ASP A 131 -0.41 -19.46 -4.10
C ASP A 131 0.36 -20.79 -4.09
N SER A 132 1.69 -20.75 -4.17
CA SER A 132 2.53 -21.96 -4.12
C SER A 132 2.45 -22.67 -2.77
N TRP A 133 2.33 -21.91 -1.68
CA TRP A 133 2.20 -22.44 -0.34
C TRP A 133 0.86 -23.17 -0.17
N PHE A 134 -0.23 -22.59 -0.69
CA PHE A 134 -1.57 -23.20 -0.70
C PHE A 134 -1.76 -24.36 -1.68
N ARG A 135 -0.79 -24.64 -2.57
CA ARG A 135 -0.78 -25.87 -3.37
C ARG A 135 -0.25 -27.07 -2.60
N LYS A 136 0.51 -26.84 -1.52
CA LYS A 136 1.01 -27.92 -0.65
C LYS A 136 -0.12 -28.41 0.25
N SER A 137 -0.06 -29.69 0.63
CA SER A 137 -1.04 -30.29 1.54
C SER A 137 -0.69 -29.96 2.99
N TYR A 138 -1.22 -28.86 3.52
CA TYR A 138 -1.11 -28.47 4.92
C TYR A 138 -2.43 -28.70 5.68
N THR A 139 -2.35 -28.86 7.00
CA THR A 139 -3.55 -28.90 7.85
C THR A 139 -4.27 -27.55 7.85
N VAL A 140 -5.54 -27.54 8.27
CA VAL A 140 -6.31 -26.29 8.42
C VAL A 140 -5.61 -25.34 9.40
N GLU A 141 -5.12 -25.86 10.52
CA GLU A 141 -4.38 -25.09 11.53
C GLU A 141 -3.12 -24.44 10.95
N GLN A 142 -2.29 -25.21 10.23
CA GLN A 142 -1.08 -24.70 9.59
C GLN A 142 -1.39 -23.60 8.58
N SER A 143 -2.47 -23.77 7.82
CA SER A 143 -2.91 -22.80 6.81
C SER A 143 -3.41 -21.50 7.45
N LEU A 144 -4.15 -21.59 8.56
CA LEU A 144 -4.58 -20.42 9.34
C LEU A 144 -3.39 -19.68 9.94
N LEU A 145 -2.45 -20.39 10.57
CA LEU A 145 -1.23 -19.80 11.12
C LEU A 145 -0.40 -19.11 10.04
N PHE A 146 -0.36 -19.66 8.83
CA PHE A 146 0.31 -19.03 7.70
C PHE A 146 -0.39 -17.74 7.25
N LEU A 147 -1.71 -17.75 7.05
CA LEU A 147 -2.47 -16.55 6.66
C LEU A 147 -2.32 -15.42 7.67
N ASN A 148 -2.35 -15.75 8.96
CA ASN A 148 -2.22 -14.78 10.04
C ASN A 148 -0.90 -14.00 9.97
N LYS A 149 0.17 -14.60 9.40
CA LYS A 149 1.46 -13.90 9.22
C LYS A 149 1.41 -12.77 8.19
N PHE A 150 0.43 -12.75 7.30
CA PHE A 150 0.28 -11.75 6.24
C PHE A 150 -0.86 -10.77 6.51
N GLN A 151 -1.60 -10.94 7.62
CA GLN A 151 -2.77 -10.12 7.94
C GLN A 151 -2.42 -8.64 8.18
N ASP A 152 -1.22 -8.37 8.72
CA ASP A 152 -0.76 -7.01 9.03
C ASP A 152 -0.20 -6.27 7.81
N LEU A 153 -0.20 -6.89 6.62
CA LEU A 153 0.24 -6.25 5.37
C LEU A 153 -0.91 -5.49 4.71
N GLU A 154 -1.25 -4.31 5.25
CA GLU A 154 -2.31 -3.44 4.69
C GLU A 154 -2.04 -3.00 3.23
N GLY A 155 -0.76 -2.97 2.82
CA GLY A 155 -0.34 -2.49 1.50
C GLY A 155 -0.33 -3.53 0.39
N VAL A 156 -0.59 -4.80 0.70
CA VAL A 156 -0.59 -5.87 -0.30
C VAL A 156 -2.01 -6.29 -0.58
N LYS A 157 -2.47 -6.07 -1.81
CA LYS A 157 -3.71 -6.65 -2.33
C LYS A 157 -3.49 -8.15 -2.60
N ILE A 158 -3.45 -8.93 -1.53
CA ILE A 158 -3.34 -10.38 -1.63
C ILE A 158 -4.74 -10.93 -1.86
N ASP A 159 -4.92 -11.63 -2.97
CA ASP A 159 -6.15 -12.35 -3.21
C ASP A 159 -6.14 -13.67 -2.43
N PHE A 160 -6.87 -13.67 -1.32
CA PHE A 160 -7.10 -14.84 -0.47
C PHE A 160 -8.44 -15.55 -0.75
N GLY A 161 -9.29 -15.07 -1.67
CA GLY A 161 -10.68 -15.52 -1.80
C GLY A 161 -10.82 -17.03 -2.02
N ASP A 162 -10.12 -17.55 -3.03
CA ASP A 162 -10.10 -18.98 -3.33
C ASP A 162 -9.41 -19.82 -2.23
N LYS A 163 -8.54 -19.19 -1.43
CA LYS A 163 -7.73 -19.85 -0.41
C LYS A 163 -8.55 -20.06 0.86
N PHE A 164 -9.35 -19.06 1.26
CA PHE A 164 -10.35 -19.21 2.32
C PHE A 164 -11.41 -20.25 1.95
N SER A 165 -11.86 -20.28 0.69
CA SER A 165 -12.82 -21.29 0.22
C SER A 165 -12.27 -22.72 0.36
N LYS A 166 -11.03 -22.95 -0.08
CA LYS A 166 -10.36 -24.25 0.08
C LYS A 166 -10.14 -24.61 1.56
N LEU A 167 -9.76 -23.62 2.37
CA LEU A 167 -9.54 -23.80 3.79
C LEU A 167 -10.82 -24.25 4.52
N LEU A 168 -11.96 -23.60 4.22
CA LEU A 168 -13.27 -23.96 4.74
C LEU A 168 -13.69 -25.37 4.32
N GLN A 169 -13.44 -25.76 3.06
CA GLN A 169 -13.72 -27.12 2.61
C GLN A 169 -12.90 -28.17 3.36
N ASN A 170 -11.62 -27.89 3.61
CA ASN A 170 -10.76 -28.80 4.38
C ASN A 170 -11.21 -28.87 5.84
N PHE A 171 -11.62 -27.75 6.44
CA PHE A 171 -12.17 -27.70 7.79
C PHE A 171 -13.45 -28.51 7.93
N SER A 172 -14.38 -28.42 6.97
CA SER A 172 -15.59 -29.24 6.96
C SER A 172 -15.27 -30.74 6.91
N LYS A 173 -14.27 -31.14 6.11
CA LYS A 173 -13.81 -32.54 6.05
C LYS A 173 -13.20 -33.02 7.37
N GLU A 174 -12.42 -32.16 8.04
CA GLU A 174 -11.87 -32.46 9.37
C GLU A 174 -12.99 -32.63 10.40
N LEU A 175 -13.98 -31.73 10.42
CA LEU A 175 -15.16 -31.83 11.31
C LEU A 175 -15.97 -33.11 11.08
N ASP A 176 -16.22 -33.46 9.82
CA ASP A 176 -16.91 -34.71 9.48
C ASP A 176 -16.13 -35.94 9.93
N SER A 177 -14.79 -35.88 9.88
CA SER A 177 -13.92 -36.95 10.36
C SER A 177 -14.00 -37.08 11.88
N VAL A 178 -13.92 -35.96 12.61
CA VAL A 178 -14.09 -35.93 14.08
C VAL A 178 -15.47 -36.47 14.48
N ARG A 179 -16.53 -36.06 13.78
CA ARG A 179 -17.89 -36.57 14.00
C ARG A 179 -17.96 -38.08 13.83
N LYS A 180 -17.38 -38.63 12.76
CA LYS A 180 -17.36 -40.08 12.51
C LYS A 180 -16.59 -40.85 13.59
N ILE A 181 -15.47 -40.30 14.07
CA ILE A 181 -14.69 -40.89 15.16
C ILE A 181 -15.51 -40.91 16.46
N TYR A 182 -16.18 -39.81 16.78
CA TYR A 182 -17.07 -39.71 17.94
C TYR A 182 -18.20 -40.74 17.88
N GLU A 183 -18.98 -40.76 16.78
CA GLU A 183 -20.11 -41.69 16.64
C GLU A 183 -19.68 -43.16 16.73
N LYS A 184 -18.49 -43.50 16.20
CA LYS A 184 -17.96 -44.86 16.24
C LYS A 184 -17.56 -45.32 17.65
N ASN A 185 -16.98 -44.42 18.46
CA ASN A 185 -16.35 -44.77 19.73
C ASN A 185 -17.12 -44.26 20.96
N LYS A 186 -18.31 -43.66 20.79
CA LYS A 186 -19.05 -43.03 21.92
C LYS A 186 -19.43 -44.01 23.04
N GLU A 187 -19.65 -45.28 22.73
CA GLU A 187 -20.02 -46.32 23.71
C GLU A 187 -18.79 -46.97 24.35
N ASP A 188 -17.65 -47.00 23.67
CA ASP A 188 -16.39 -47.59 24.14
C ASP A 188 -15.19 -46.75 23.65
N PRO A 189 -14.92 -45.60 24.30
CA PRO A 189 -13.85 -44.71 23.87
C PRO A 189 -12.48 -45.31 24.17
N PRO A 190 -11.53 -45.29 23.21
CA PRO A 190 -10.19 -45.79 23.46
C PRO A 190 -9.52 -45.00 24.58
N LEU A 191 -9.14 -45.69 25.65
CA LEU A 191 -8.44 -45.10 26.79
C LEU A 191 -6.95 -44.96 26.46
N SER A 192 -6.35 -43.83 26.85
CA SER A 192 -4.91 -43.64 26.77
C SER A 192 -4.19 -44.67 27.64
N ARG A 193 -3.04 -45.16 27.14
CA ARG A 193 -2.23 -46.18 27.80
C ARG A 193 -1.53 -45.67 29.06
#